data_AF-A0A1I7UXU8-F1
#
_entry.id   AF-A0A1I7UXU8-F1
#
_cell.length_a   1.000
_cell.length_b   1.000
_cell.length_c   1.000
_cell.angle_alpha   90.00
_cell.angle_beta   90.00
_cell.angle_gamma   90.00
#
_symmetry.space_group_name_H-M   'P 1'
#
loop_
_entity.id
_entity.type
_entity.pdbx_description
1 polymer ?
#
loop_
_entity_poly.entity_id
_entity_poly.type
_entity_poly.pdbx_seq_one_letter_code
_entity_poly.pdbx_strand_id
1 'polypeptide(L)'
;MNHLKFLSRPDLRRTCTPSEKYCVTTVTNLNGFFIEVERDCAESCEQGCEQHGYGLFHTECTRCCREPLCNEFDGRHFYEPLAAPRSQPLFSIAICIALFLYF
;
A
#
# COMPACT_ATOMS: atom_id res chain seq x y z
N MET A 1 17.08 13.47 -4.86
CA MET A 1 15.87 12.76 -5.31
C MET A 1 14.68 13.43 -4.63
N ASN A 2 13.74 13.93 -5.41
CA ASN A 2 12.58 14.67 -4.89
C ASN A 2 11.75 13.73 -4.01
N HIS A 3 11.76 13.97 -2.70
CA HIS A 3 10.81 13.38 -1.77
C HIS A 3 9.42 13.92 -2.13
N LEU A 4 8.71 13.24 -3.03
CA LEU A 4 7.26 13.38 -3.10
C LEU A 4 6.76 13.06 -1.69
N LYS A 5 6.28 14.09 -0.98
CA LYS A 5 5.89 13.98 0.43
C LYS A 5 4.58 13.22 0.52
N PHE A 6 4.66 11.89 0.44
CA PHE A 6 3.55 10.99 0.77
C PHE A 6 3.27 10.95 2.28
N LEU A 7 3.90 11.81 3.08
CA LEU A 7 3.76 11.80 4.54
C LEU A 7 2.30 12.04 4.94
N SER A 8 1.84 11.23 5.88
CA SER A 8 0.59 11.47 6.58
C SER A 8 0.67 12.81 7.33
N ARG A 9 -0.43 13.56 7.35
CA ARG A 9 -0.58 14.79 8.13
C ARG A 9 -1.14 14.44 9.50
N PRO A 10 -0.37 14.51 10.60
CA PRO A 10 -0.82 14.07 11.91
C PRO A 10 -2.02 14.86 12.43
N ASP A 11 -2.12 16.13 12.03
CA ASP A 11 -3.20 17.05 12.33
C ASP A 11 -4.55 16.67 11.69
N LEU A 12 -4.53 15.85 10.64
CA LEU A 12 -5.73 15.37 9.94
C LEU A 12 -6.11 13.93 10.33
N ARG A 13 -5.41 13.32 11.29
CA ARG A 13 -5.72 11.96 11.76
C ARG A 13 -7.00 11.99 12.60
N ARG A 14 -7.85 10.99 12.39
CA ARG A 14 -9.02 10.73 13.22
C ARG A 14 -9.05 9.30 13.71
N THR A 15 -9.79 9.05 14.77
CA THR A 15 -10.10 7.70 15.24
C THR A 15 -11.28 7.15 14.43
N CYS A 16 -11.15 5.91 13.95
CA CYS A 16 -12.25 5.19 13.30
C CYS A 16 -13.37 4.92 14.31
N THR A 17 -14.61 4.96 13.85
CA THR A 17 -15.77 4.53 14.64
C THR A 17 -15.79 3.00 14.79
N PRO A 18 -16.57 2.43 15.73
CA PRO A 18 -16.66 0.97 15.90
C PRO A 18 -17.21 0.21 14.68
N SER A 19 -17.97 0.87 13.79
CA SER A 19 -18.46 0.24 12.57
C SER A 19 -17.44 0.25 11.43
N GLU A 20 -16.50 1.19 11.44
CA GLU A 20 -15.40 1.31 10.49
C GLU A 20 -14.25 0.36 10.84
N LYS A 21 -14.30 -0.86 10.27
CA LYS A 21 -13.35 -1.94 10.55
C LYS A 21 -12.01 -1.81 9.83
N TYR A 22 -11.88 -0.90 8.88
CA TYR A 22 -10.71 -0.78 8.02
C TYR A 22 -10.16 0.65 8.02
N CYS A 23 -8.83 0.76 8.02
CA CYS A 23 -8.14 1.94 7.54
C CYS A 23 -7.91 1.78 6.04
N VAL A 24 -8.24 2.82 5.28
CA VAL A 24 -8.23 2.85 3.83
C VAL A 24 -7.27 3.93 3.36
N THR A 25 -6.52 3.64 2.31
CA THR A 25 -5.83 4.68 1.54
C THR A 25 -6.08 4.47 0.06
N THR A 26 -6.48 5.54 -0.62
CA THR A 26 -6.63 5.59 -2.06
C THR A 26 -5.56 6.49 -2.65
N VAL A 27 -4.85 5.98 -3.66
CA VAL A 27 -3.85 6.72 -4.41
C VAL A 27 -4.33 6.91 -5.83
N THR A 28 -4.35 8.15 -6.26
CA THR A 28 -4.84 8.53 -7.57
C THR A 28 -3.68 8.98 -8.45
N ASN A 29 -3.65 8.41 -9.65
CA ASN A 29 -2.68 8.75 -10.68
C ASN A 29 -3.37 9.23 -11.95
N LEU A 30 -2.76 10.23 -12.58
CA LEU A 30 -3.16 10.71 -13.89
C LEU A 30 -2.00 10.51 -14.87
N ASN A 31 -2.21 9.66 -15.89
CA ASN A 31 -1.17 9.28 -16.87
C ASN A 31 0.13 8.77 -16.21
N GLY A 32 0.01 8.02 -15.11
CA GLY A 32 1.14 7.48 -14.36
C GLY A 32 1.83 8.49 -13.43
N PHE A 33 1.36 9.74 -13.39
CA PHE A 33 1.81 10.72 -12.40
C PHE A 33 0.92 10.68 -11.18
N PHE A 34 1.54 10.60 -10.01
CA PHE A 34 0.89 10.75 -8.74
C PHE A 34 0.26 12.14 -8.61
N ILE A 35 -1.04 12.22 -8.30
CA ILE A 35 -1.74 13.49 -8.10
C ILE A 35 -2.38 13.62 -6.72
N GLU A 36 -2.80 12.52 -6.08
CA GLU A 36 -3.56 12.58 -4.83
C GLU A 36 -3.45 11.32 -3.97
N VAL A 37 -3.41 11.52 -2.64
CA VAL A 37 -3.56 10.47 -1.62
C VAL A 37 -4.70 10.87 -0.68
N GLU A 38 -5.70 10.00 -0.58
CA GLU A 38 -6.78 10.09 0.40
C GLU A 38 -6.65 8.98 1.43
N ARG A 39 -6.76 9.32 2.72
CA ARG A 39 -6.68 8.36 3.83
C ARG A 39 -7.91 8.52 4.70
N ASP A 40 -8.61 7.42 4.96
CA ASP A 40 -9.75 7.45 5.86
C ASP A 40 -10.05 6.09 6.50
N CYS A 41 -11.14 5.99 7.25
CA CYS A 41 -11.69 4.74 7.75
C CYS A 41 -12.90 4.29 6.91
N ALA A 42 -13.18 2.99 6.86
CA ALA A 42 -14.34 2.45 6.16
C ALA A 42 -14.91 1.20 6.83
N GLU A 43 -16.21 0.95 6.67
CA GLU A 43 -16.89 -0.26 7.17
C GLU A 43 -16.54 -1.51 6.33
N SER A 44 -16.37 -1.31 5.03
CA SER A 44 -15.93 -2.30 4.05
C SER A 44 -14.85 -1.68 3.17
N CYS A 45 -13.98 -2.52 2.59
CA CYS A 45 -12.88 -2.03 1.77
C CYS A 45 -12.55 -3.05 0.67
N GLU A 46 -12.61 -2.60 -0.58
CA GLU A 46 -12.24 -3.38 -1.75
C GLU A 46 -10.83 -2.97 -2.18
N GLN A 47 -9.91 -3.92 -2.04
CA GLN A 47 -8.51 -3.67 -2.35
C GLN A 47 -8.24 -3.98 -3.83
N GLY A 48 -7.62 -3.04 -4.53
CA GLY A 48 -7.32 -3.20 -5.95
C GLY A 48 -6.85 -1.91 -6.59
N CYS A 49 -6.55 -1.99 -7.88
CA CYS A 49 -6.35 -0.81 -8.71
C CYS A 49 -7.37 -0.88 -9.85
N GLU A 50 -8.11 0.20 -10.03
CA GLU A 50 -9.01 0.39 -11.15
C GLU A 50 -8.49 1.50 -12.05
N GLN A 51 -8.61 1.30 -13.36
CA GLN A 51 -8.23 2.30 -14.35
C GLN A 51 -9.45 2.74 -15.13
N HIS A 52 -9.62 4.07 -15.20
CA HIS A 52 -10.72 4.75 -15.86
C HIS A 52 -10.19 5.74 -16.90
N GLY A 53 -11.00 6.05 -17.92
CA GLY A 53 -10.78 7.17 -18.83
C GLY A 53 -10.59 6.83 -20.32
N TYR A 54 -10.80 7.85 -21.17
CA TYR A 54 -10.69 7.76 -22.63
C TYR A 54 -9.65 8.79 -23.14
N GLY A 55 -8.35 8.43 -23.06
CA GLY A 55 -7.23 9.27 -23.53
C GLY A 55 -6.49 10.05 -22.43
N LEU A 56 -7.09 10.16 -21.23
CA LEU A 56 -6.41 10.50 -19.98
C LEU A 56 -6.67 9.36 -19.02
N PHE A 57 -5.63 8.62 -18.64
CA PHE A 57 -5.78 7.44 -17.79
C PHE A 57 -5.74 7.83 -16.33
N HIS A 58 -6.86 7.66 -15.66
CA HIS A 58 -7.00 7.80 -14.21
C HIS A 58 -6.84 6.42 -13.59
N THR A 59 -5.83 6.22 -12.76
CA THR A 59 -5.65 4.96 -12.03
C THR A 59 -5.81 5.23 -10.55
N GLU A 60 -6.81 4.61 -9.94
CA GLU A 60 -7.09 4.66 -8.51
C GLU A 60 -6.71 3.32 -7.88
N CYS A 61 -5.81 3.35 -6.91
CA CYS A 61 -5.35 2.19 -6.18
C CYS A 61 -5.74 2.30 -4.70
N THR A 62 -6.60 1.41 -4.24
CA THR A 62 -7.07 1.35 -2.86
C THR A 62 -6.32 0.26 -2.09
N ARG A 63 -5.90 0.58 -0.86
CA ARG A 63 -5.28 -0.33 0.10
C ARG A 63 -6.04 -0.32 1.42
N CYS A 64 -6.21 -1.51 1.99
CA CYS A 64 -6.96 -1.74 3.21
C CYS A 64 -6.06 -2.39 4.26
N CYS A 65 -6.21 -2.01 5.52
CA CYS A 65 -5.60 -2.67 6.66
C CYS A 65 -6.44 -2.44 7.91
N ARG A 66 -6.14 -3.09 9.04
CA ARG A 66 -7.00 -3.06 10.24
C ARG A 66 -6.29 -2.56 11.50
N GLU A 67 -4.96 -2.56 11.49
CA GLU A 67 -4.16 -2.13 12.61
C GLU A 67 -4.18 -0.60 12.75
N PRO A 68 -4.05 -0.05 13.98
CA PRO A 68 -4.02 1.39 14.15
C PRO A 68 -2.92 2.05 13.32
N LEU A 69 -3.27 3.11 12.57
CA LEU A 69 -2.35 3.89 11.72
C LEU A 69 -1.62 3.06 10.63
N CYS A 70 -2.13 1.89 10.28
CA CYS A 70 -1.51 1.02 9.28
C CYS A 70 -1.50 1.60 7.85
N ASN A 71 -2.36 2.59 7.58
CA ASN A 71 -2.56 3.18 6.25
C ASN A 71 -1.63 4.38 5.97
N GLU A 72 -0.60 4.56 6.81
CA GLU A 72 0.48 5.55 6.66
C GLU A 72 1.61 5.11 5.70
N PHE A 73 1.26 4.43 4.60
CA PHE A 73 2.24 3.92 3.65
C PHE A 73 3.01 5.06 2.94
N ASP A 74 4.32 4.85 2.75
CA ASP A 74 5.17 5.58 1.80
C ASP A 74 4.80 5.15 0.36
N GLY A 75 4.86 6.08 -0.61
CA GLY A 75 4.39 5.90 -1.99
C GLY A 75 4.95 4.67 -2.72
N ARG A 76 6.10 4.14 -2.27
CA ARG A 76 6.73 2.93 -2.83
C ARG A 76 5.90 1.65 -2.61
N HIS A 77 5.24 1.50 -1.46
CA HIS A 77 4.52 0.26 -1.14
C HIS A 77 3.11 0.21 -1.77
N PHE A 78 2.60 1.33 -2.29
CA PHE A 78 1.26 1.37 -2.89
C PHE A 78 1.14 0.52 -4.15
N TYR A 79 2.18 0.54 -4.97
CA TYR A 79 2.22 -0.12 -6.27
C TYR A 79 2.74 -1.56 -6.20
N GLU A 80 3.19 -2.05 -5.04
CA GLU A 80 3.63 -3.43 -4.90
C GLU A 80 2.42 -4.38 -4.98
N PRO A 81 2.39 -5.34 -5.93
CA PRO A 81 1.27 -6.27 -6.05
C PRO A 81 0.95 -6.93 -4.70
N LEU A 82 -0.34 -7.08 -4.38
CA LEU A 82 -0.77 -7.80 -3.18
C LEU A 82 -0.13 -9.19 -3.04
N ALA A 83 0.07 -9.86 -4.18
CA ALA A 83 0.67 -11.18 -4.29
C ALA A 83 2.20 -11.17 -4.42
N ALA A 84 2.86 -10.01 -4.31
CA ALA A 84 4.31 -9.94 -4.43
C ALA A 84 4.96 -10.75 -3.29
N PRO A 85 5.81 -11.75 -3.60
CA PRO A 85 6.50 -12.50 -2.57
C PRO A 85 7.39 -11.54 -1.79
N ARG A 86 7.18 -11.46 -0.47
CA ARG A 86 8.06 -10.71 0.44
C ARG A 86 9.46 -11.27 0.25
N SER A 87 10.39 -10.44 -0.25
CA SER A 87 11.76 -10.84 -0.54
C SER A 87 12.35 -11.57 0.66
N GLN A 88 12.53 -12.88 0.56
CA GLN A 88 13.11 -13.66 1.63
C GLN A 88 14.59 -13.25 1.78
N PRO A 89 15.09 -13.06 3.01
CA PRO A 89 16.49 -12.74 3.20
C PRO A 89 17.35 -13.87 2.66
N LEU A 90 18.40 -13.54 1.91
CA LEU A 90 19.39 -14.47 1.33
C LEU A 90 19.94 -15.50 2.35
N PHE A 91 19.92 -15.16 3.64
CA PHE A 91 20.30 -16.05 4.75
C PHE A 91 19.49 -17.35 4.81
N SER A 92 18.19 -17.33 4.50
CA SER A 92 17.35 -18.54 4.55
C SER A 92 17.74 -19.55 3.46
N ILE A 93 18.19 -19.07 2.30
CA ILE A 93 18.67 -19.90 1.19
C ILE A 93 20.03 -20.50 1.53
N ALA A 94 20.94 -19.70 2.11
CA ALA A 94 22.27 -20.16 2.50
C ALA A 94 22.23 -21.28 3.55
N ILE A 95 21.33 -21.19 4.54
CA ILE A 95 21.16 -22.23 5.58
C ILE A 95 20.63 -23.54 4.96
N CYS A 96 19.68 -23.47 4.03
CA CYS A 96 19.17 -24.67 3.35
C CYS A 96 20.24 -25.36 2.52
N ILE A 97 21.06 -24.60 1.77
CA ILE A 97 22.15 -25.16 0.98
C ILE A 97 23.22 -25.79 1.88
N ALA A 98 23.59 -25.12 2.98
CA ALA A 98 24.56 -25.66 3.93
C ALA A 98 24.08 -26.99 4.55
N LEU A 99 22.79 -27.11 4.88
CA LEU A 99 22.20 -28.36 5.40
C LEU A 99 22.15 -29.47 4.35
N PHE A 100 21.87 -29.13 3.08
CA PHE A 100 21.87 -30.09 1.97
C PHE A 100 23.26 -30.60 1.58
N LEU A 101 24.31 -29.83 1.84
CA LEU A 101 25.70 -30.24 1.58
C LEU A 101 26.34 -30.99 2.77
N TYR A 102 25.66 -31.02 3.92
CA TYR A 102 26.11 -31.71 5.13
C TYR A 102 25.50 -33.11 5.31
N PHE A 103 24.48 -33.45 4.51
CA PHE A 103 23.90 -34.78 4.35
C PHE A 103 24.36 -35.40 3.03
#